data_AF-E4ZU35-F1
#
_entry.id   AF-E4ZU35-F1
#
_cell.length_a   1.000
_cell.length_b   1.000
_cell.length_c   1.000
_cell.angle_alpha   90.00
_cell.angle_beta   90.00
_cell.angle_gamma   90.00
#
_symmetry.space_group_name_H-M   'P 1'
#
loop_
_entity.id
_entity.type
_entity.pdbx_description
1 polymer ?
#
loop_
_entity_poly.entity_id
_entity_poly.type
_entity_poly.pdbx_seq_one_letter_code
_entity_poly.pdbx_strand_id
1 'polypeptide(L)'
;MCSIRYPDPAIKVNDTVKIDLSTGKISDFIKFDTGVLVMVTGGRNMGRVGVITHRERHDGGFNIVHLKDAVDNEFTTRETNVM
;
A
#
# COMPACT_ATOMS: atom_id res chain seq x y z
N MET A 1 8.46 13.97 10.43
CA MET A 1 8.48 13.93 8.95
C MET A 1 9.81 13.31 8.55
N CYS A 2 9.81 12.05 8.10
CA CYS A 2 11.02 11.42 7.56
C CYS A 2 11.15 11.84 6.09
N SER A 3 12.28 12.43 5.70
CA SER A 3 12.54 12.83 4.31
C SER A 3 13.79 12.12 3.83
N ILE A 4 13.63 11.26 2.82
CA ILE A 4 14.73 10.55 2.17
C ILE A 4 15.15 11.36 0.95
N ARG A 5 16.45 11.71 0.88
CA ARG A 5 17.00 12.42 -0.27
C ARG A 5 17.50 11.41 -1.30
N TYR A 6 17.18 11.67 -2.57
CA TYR A 6 17.59 10.86 -3.73
C TYR A 6 17.08 9.40 -3.69
N PRO A 7 15.75 9.18 -3.64
CA PRO A 7 15.18 7.84 -3.81
C PRO A 7 15.40 7.32 -5.24
N ASP A 8 15.32 6.00 -5.43
CA ASP A 8 15.35 5.38 -6.75
C ASP A 8 14.22 5.96 -7.63
N PRO A 9 14.49 6.35 -8.90
CA PRO A 9 13.47 6.88 -9.82
C PRO A 9 12.27 5.96 -10.05
N ALA A 10 12.40 4.67 -9.77
CA ALA A 10 11.31 3.70 -9.90
C ALA A 10 10.26 3.78 -8.78
N ILE A 11 10.57 4.42 -7.65
CA ILE A 11 9.66 4.56 -6.51
C ILE A 11 8.59 5.61 -6.81
N LYS A 12 7.32 5.22 -6.71
CA LYS A 12 6.16 6.07 -6.96
C LYS A 12 5.39 6.34 -5.67
N VAL A 13 4.44 7.27 -5.76
CA VAL A 13 3.49 7.54 -4.67
C VAL A 13 2.72 6.26 -4.34
N ASN A 14 2.54 6.01 -3.04
CA ASN A 14 1.92 4.81 -2.43
C ASN A 14 2.78 3.54 -2.42
N ASP A 15 3.99 3.55 -3.00
CA ASP A 15 4.91 2.42 -2.83
C ASP A 15 5.47 2.35 -1.40
N THR A 16 5.71 1.13 -0.93
CA THR A 16 6.26 0.89 0.40
C THR A 16 7.77 0.71 0.32
N VAL A 17 8.53 1.52 1.06
CA VAL A 17 10.00 1.44 1.10
C VAL A 17 10.49 0.78 2.38
N LYS A 18 11.44 -0.13 2.25
CA LYS A 18 12.12 -0.78 3.37
C LYS A 18 13.37 0.01 3.73
N ILE A 19 13.35 0.67 4.88
CA ILE A 19 14.46 1.49 5.37
C ILE A 19 15.27 0.69 6.39
N ASP A 20 16.59 0.70 6.27
CA ASP A 20 17.49 0.24 7.32
C ASP A 20 17.63 1.33 8.39
N LEU A 21 17.21 1.03 9.62
CA LEU A 21 17.20 1.99 10.73
C LEU A 21 18.61 2.41 11.18
N SER A 22 19.63 1.57 10.91
CA SER A 22 21.00 1.87 11.30
C SER A 22 21.68 2.86 10.34
N THR A 23 21.40 2.75 9.05
CA THR A 23 22.02 3.58 8.01
C THR A 23 21.12 4.68 7.48
N GLY A 24 19.80 4.59 7.72
CA GLY A 24 18.78 5.48 7.18
C GLY A 24 18.59 5.36 5.66
N LYS A 25 19.14 4.30 5.03
CA LYS A 25 19.07 4.08 3.59
C LYS A 25 17.93 3.14 3.21
N ILE A 26 17.42 3.30 1.99
CA ILE A 26 16.47 2.36 1.39
C ILE A 26 17.22 1.09 1.03
N SER A 27 16.76 -0.03 1.57
CA SER A 27 17.28 -1.37 1.27
C SER A 27 16.51 -2.04 0.15
N ASP A 28 15.20 -1.82 0.08
CA ASP A 28 14.30 -2.40 -0.91
C ASP A 28 13.01 -1.59 -1.00
N PHE A 29 12.21 -1.80 -2.05
CA PHE A 29 10.88 -1.19 -2.17
C PHE A 29 9.88 -2.14 -2.84
N ILE A 30 8.63 -2.04 -2.42
CA ILE A 30 7.52 -2.84 -2.90
C ILE A 30 6.57 -1.89 -3.64
N LYS A 31 6.34 -2.19 -4.92
CA LYS A 31 5.40 -1.43 -5.75
C LYS A 31 3.97 -1.70 -5.32
N PHE A 32 3.17 -0.65 -5.25
CA PHE A 32 1.76 -0.76 -4.96
C PHE A 32 0.99 -1.18 -6.22
N ASP A 33 0.77 -2.48 -6.38
CA ASP A 33 0.09 -3.09 -7.52
C ASP A 33 -0.79 -4.29 -7.09
N THR A 34 -1.58 -4.81 -8.03
CA THR A 34 -2.35 -6.05 -7.85
C THR A 34 -1.45 -7.25 -7.56
N GLY A 35 -1.94 -8.18 -6.75
CA GLY A 35 -1.19 -9.37 -6.33
C GLY A 35 -0.25 -9.14 -5.14
N VAL A 36 -0.17 -7.92 -4.60
CA VAL A 36 0.65 -7.61 -3.42
C VAL A 36 -0.17 -7.77 -2.14
N LEU A 37 0.48 -8.31 -1.10
CA LEU A 37 -0.09 -8.44 0.24
C LEU A 37 0.01 -7.11 0.98
N VAL A 38 -1.11 -6.66 1.53
CA VAL A 38 -1.24 -5.36 2.17
C VAL A 38 -2.08 -5.43 3.43
N MET A 39 -1.93 -4.42 4.29
CA MET A 39 -2.66 -4.28 5.53
C MET A 39 -3.53 -3.02 5.50
N VAL A 40 -4.75 -3.14 6.03
CA VAL A 40 -5.62 -1.98 6.23
C VAL A 40 -5.27 -1.28 7.53
N THR A 41 -4.86 -0.02 7.44
CA THR A 41 -4.42 0.80 8.59
C THR A 41 -5.52 1.72 9.12
N GLY A 42 -6.67 1.84 8.45
CA GLY A 42 -7.74 2.73 8.87
C GLY A 42 -9.14 2.36 8.35
N GLY A 43 -10.16 2.97 8.96
CA GLY A 43 -11.57 2.73 8.66
C GLY A 43 -12.13 1.47 9.30
N ARG A 44 -13.29 1.01 8.81
CA ARG A 44 -14.03 -0.13 9.39
C ARG A 44 -13.29 -1.47 9.28
N ASN A 45 -12.41 -1.61 8.28
CA ASN A 45 -11.66 -2.84 8.00
C ASN A 45 -10.24 -2.83 8.58
N MET A 46 -9.92 -1.90 9.49
CA MET A 46 -8.60 -1.76 10.10
C MET A 46 -8.13 -3.07 10.75
N GLY A 47 -6.87 -3.42 10.53
CA GLY A 47 -6.25 -4.64 11.05
C GLY A 47 -6.40 -5.87 10.16
N ARG A 48 -7.19 -5.79 9.07
CA ARG A 48 -7.30 -6.89 8.09
C ARG A 48 -6.09 -6.88 7.15
N VAL A 49 -5.66 -8.07 6.79
CA VAL A 49 -4.55 -8.33 5.85
C VAL A 49 -5.09 -9.12 4.68
N GLY A 50 -4.73 -8.73 3.47
CA GLY A 50 -5.19 -9.39 2.25
C GLY A 50 -4.36 -9.00 1.03
N VAL A 51 -4.67 -9.63 -0.09
CA VAL A 51 -4.04 -9.36 -1.39
C VAL A 51 -4.89 -8.38 -2.19
N ILE A 52 -4.27 -7.42 -2.85
CA ILE A 52 -4.96 -6.51 -3.77
C ILE A 52 -5.40 -7.28 -5.01
N THR A 53 -6.71 -7.36 -5.24
CA THR A 53 -7.27 -7.99 -6.44
C THR A 53 -7.52 -6.97 -7.55
N HIS A 54 -8.01 -5.78 -7.20
CA HIS A 54 -8.35 -4.74 -8.16
C HIS A 54 -8.17 -3.34 -7.58
N ARG A 55 -7.82 -2.39 -8.44
CA ARG A 55 -7.69 -0.96 -8.11
C ARG A 55 -8.61 -0.16 -9.02
N GLU A 56 -9.56 0.53 -8.43
CA GLU A 56 -10.50 1.39 -9.14
C GLU A 56 -10.08 2.85 -8.94
N ARG A 57 -9.74 3.50 -10.05
CA ARG A 57 -9.37 4.91 -10.07
C ARG A 57 -10.57 5.76 -10.45
N HIS A 58 -10.89 6.74 -9.63
CA HIS A 58 -11.98 7.68 -9.89
C HIS A 58 -11.41 9.09 -10.05
N ASP A 59 -11.60 9.69 -11.22
CA ASP A 59 -11.16 11.07 -11.46
C ASP A 59 -12.05 12.05 -10.68
N GLY A 60 -11.45 12.75 -9.72
CA GLY A 60 -12.12 13.70 -8.83
C GLY A 60 -12.59 13.12 -7.48
N GLY A 61 -12.39 11.82 -7.24
CA GLY A 61 -12.81 11.13 -6.01
C GLY A 61 -11.68 10.43 -5.26
N PHE A 62 -12.05 9.57 -4.32
CA PHE A 62 -11.11 8.66 -3.67
C PHE A 62 -10.90 7.43 -4.54
N ASN A 63 -9.65 7.00 -4.68
CA ASN A 63 -9.35 5.70 -5.28
C ASN A 63 -9.74 4.59 -4.32
N ILE A 64 -10.29 3.53 -4.88
CA ILE A 64 -10.86 2.41 -4.15
C ILE A 64 -10.06 1.15 -4.48
N VAL A 65 -9.77 0.34 -3.46
CA VAL A 65 -8.97 -0.87 -3.58
C VAL A 65 -9.77 -2.05 -3.08
N HIS A 66 -9.84 -3.09 -3.91
CA HIS A 66 -10.46 -4.37 -3.58
C HIS A 66 -9.39 -5.33 -3.06
N LEU A 67 -9.69 -5.93 -1.92
CA LEU A 67 -8.81 -6.78 -1.16
C LEU A 67 -9.48 -8.12 -0.91
N LYS A 68 -8.69 -9.17 -0.96
CA LYS A 68 -9.12 -10.53 -0.64
C LYS A 68 -8.23 -11.09 0.48
N ASP A 69 -8.83 -11.50 1.60
CA ASP A 69 -8.07 -12.12 2.69
C ASP A 69 -7.81 -13.62 2.45
N ALA A 70 -7.05 -14.24 3.35
CA ALA A 70 -6.70 -15.65 3.28
C ALA A 70 -7.89 -16.62 3.47
N VAL A 71 -9.05 -16.12 3.91
CA VAL A 71 -10.29 -16.88 4.11
C VAL A 71 -11.27 -16.60 2.95
N ASP A 72 -10.75 -16.08 1.83
CA ASP A 72 -11.50 -15.71 0.64
C ASP A 72 -12.59 -14.63 0.85
N ASN A 73 -12.54 -13.86 1.96
CA ASN A 73 -13.45 -12.74 2.11
C ASN A 73 -12.95 -11.55 1.31
N GLU A 74 -13.85 -11.00 0.51
CA GLU A 74 -13.60 -9.78 -0.25
C GLU A 74 -14.12 -8.55 0.50
N PHE A 75 -13.31 -7.50 0.50
CA PHE A 75 -13.69 -6.22 1.07
C PHE A 75 -12.98 -5.07 0.35
N THR A 76 -13.49 -3.88 0.57
CA THR A 76 -13.06 -2.69 -0.12
C THR A 76 -12.65 -1.61 0.87
N THR A 77 -11.61 -0.85 0.53
CA THR A 77 -11.17 0.29 1.32
C THR A 77 -10.62 1.40 0.41
N ARG A 78 -10.40 2.58 0.98
CA ARG A 78 -9.74 3.69 0.26
C ARG A 78 -8.26 3.39 0.12
N GLU A 79 -7.66 3.81 -0.99
CA GLU A 79 -6.22 3.64 -1.24
C GLU A 79 -5.36 4.23 -0.11
N THR A 80 -5.79 5.34 0.50
CA THR A 80 -5.10 5.99 1.63
C THR A 80 -5.04 5.16 2.91
N ASN A 81 -5.87 4.12 3.02
CA ASN A 81 -5.97 3.28 4.22
C ASN A 81 -5.23 1.95 4.06
N VAL A 82 -4.42 1.79 3.01
CA VAL A 82 -3.70 0.55 2.67
C VAL A 82 -2.21 0.81 2.72
N MET A 83 -1.46 -0.14 3.31
CA MET A 83 0.01 -0.15 3.38
C MET A 83 0.58 -1.50 2.97
#